data_AF-A0A3M1BEL3-F1
#
_entry.id   AF-A0A3M1BEL3-F1
#
_cell.length_a   1.000
_cell.length_b   1.000
_cell.length_c   1.000
_cell.angle_alpha   90.00
_cell.angle_beta   90.00
_cell.angle_gamma   90.00
#
_symmetry.space_group_name_H-M   'P 1'
#
loop_
_entity.id
_entity.type
_entity.pdbx_description
1 polymer ?
#
loop_
_entity_poly.entity_id
_entity_poly.type
_entity_poly.pdbx_seq_one_letter_code
_entity_poly.pdbx_strand_id
1 'polypeptide(L)'
;MCGRFTLTLTPEALQRAFPWLTFPPGIQQMQPRYNIAPSQPVAVVPNDGQNRLDFFIWGLVPFWSKDPKRAFINARAETVAEKPAFKAAFRYRRCLILADGFYEWKPLAGRRKQPYYIHHKDGSPFAFAGIWERWSSPDGSELLTCAIITTAPNDLMAA
;
A
#
# COMPACT_ATOMS: atom_id res chain seq x y z
N MET A 1 11.10 -3.58 -5.71
CA MET A 1 10.67 -2.53 -4.76
C MET A 1 9.60 -1.70 -5.44
N CYS A 2 8.33 -1.99 -5.19
CA CYS A 2 7.24 -1.22 -5.82
C CYS A 2 7.22 0.22 -5.24
N GLY A 3 7.34 1.21 -6.12
CA GLY A 3 7.28 2.63 -5.76
C GLY A 3 6.09 3.37 -6.36
N ARG A 4 5.34 2.72 -7.27
CA ARG A 4 4.16 3.28 -7.94
C ARG A 4 3.18 2.17 -8.28
N PHE A 5 1.88 2.42 -8.09
CA PHE A 5 0.87 1.44 -8.43
C PHE A 5 -0.43 2.05 -8.96
N THR A 6 -1.39 1.21 -9.32
CA THR A 6 -2.67 1.61 -9.90
C THR A 6 -3.84 1.08 -9.10
N LEU A 7 -4.94 1.84 -9.13
CA LEU A 7 -6.26 1.40 -8.72
C LEU A 7 -7.27 2.12 -9.61
N THR A 8 -7.57 1.50 -10.74
CA THR A 8 -8.40 2.03 -11.84
C THR A 8 -9.79 1.42 -11.89
N LEU A 9 -9.99 0.25 -11.27
CA LEU A 9 -11.29 -0.41 -11.21
C LEU A 9 -12.35 0.40 -10.45
N THR A 10 -13.61 0.23 -10.88
CA THR A 10 -14.77 0.85 -10.21
C THR A 10 -15.07 0.21 -8.86
N PRO A 11 -15.78 0.90 -7.95
CA PRO A 11 -16.24 0.32 -6.68
C PRO A 11 -17.01 -0.99 -6.86
N GLU A 12 -17.82 -1.14 -7.92
CA GLU A 12 -18.59 -2.35 -8.21
C GLU A 12 -17.69 -3.52 -8.62
N ALA A 13 -16.62 -3.24 -9.37
CA ALA A 13 -15.62 -4.24 -9.72
C ALA A 13 -14.82 -4.69 -8.48
N LEU A 14 -14.46 -3.74 -7.61
CA LEU A 14 -13.80 -4.04 -6.34
C LEU A 14 -14.71 -4.84 -5.40
N GLN A 15 -16.00 -4.49 -5.28
CA GLN A 15 -16.97 -5.23 -4.47
C GLN A 15 -17.15 -6.65 -4.99
N ARG A 16 -17.17 -6.86 -6.32
CA ARG A 16 -17.23 -8.22 -6.90
C ARG A 16 -16.01 -9.06 -6.57
N ALA A 17 -14.81 -8.46 -6.62
CA ALA A 17 -13.57 -9.16 -6.30
C ALA A 17 -13.38 -9.40 -4.79
N PHE A 18 -13.87 -8.48 -3.96
CA PHE A 18 -13.78 -8.52 -2.50
C PHE A 18 -15.18 -8.38 -1.87
N PRO A 19 -16.06 -9.40 -2.00
CA PRO A 19 -17.47 -9.31 -1.60
C PRO A 19 -17.68 -9.14 -0.09
N TRP A 20 -16.64 -9.40 0.70
CA TRP A 20 -16.62 -9.25 2.16
C TRP A 20 -16.26 -7.83 2.62
N LEU A 21 -15.90 -6.92 1.70
CA LEU A 21 -15.60 -5.53 2.04
C LEU A 21 -16.84 -4.69 2.21
N THR A 22 -16.81 -3.86 3.26
CA THR A 22 -17.73 -2.73 3.42
C THR A 22 -17.06 -1.48 2.90
N PHE A 23 -17.72 -0.75 2.01
CA PHE A 23 -17.20 0.51 1.48
C PHE A 23 -17.73 1.72 2.26
N PRO A 24 -16.92 2.77 2.42
CA PRO A 24 -17.34 3.99 3.10
C PRO A 24 -18.36 4.76 2.25
N PRO A 25 -19.19 5.62 2.89
CA PRO A 25 -20.03 6.57 2.16
C PRO A 25 -19.19 7.40 1.17
N GLY A 26 -19.73 7.65 -0.02
CA GLY A 26 -19.03 8.42 -1.06
C GLY A 26 -18.01 7.61 -1.87
N ILE A 27 -17.83 6.30 -1.65
CA ILE A 27 -16.95 5.46 -2.47
C ILE A 27 -17.24 5.56 -3.98
N GLN A 28 -18.50 5.81 -4.33
CA GLN A 28 -18.97 6.00 -5.71
C GLN A 28 -18.33 7.20 -6.42
N GLN A 29 -17.70 8.13 -5.67
CA GLN A 29 -16.97 9.27 -6.21
C GLN A 29 -15.50 8.94 -6.50
N MET A 30 -15.02 7.76 -6.08
CA MET A 30 -13.64 7.33 -6.30
C MET A 30 -13.33 7.29 -7.80
N GLN A 31 -12.31 8.05 -8.19
CA GLN A 31 -11.85 8.11 -9.57
C GLN A 31 -10.75 7.07 -9.83
N PRO A 32 -10.66 6.53 -11.06
CA PRO A 32 -9.53 5.70 -11.47
C PRO A 32 -8.18 6.41 -11.28
N ARG A 33 -7.22 5.73 -10.66
CA ARG A 33 -5.87 6.26 -10.42
C ARG A 33 -4.81 5.41 -11.10
N TYR A 34 -4.25 5.96 -12.18
CA TYR A 34 -3.24 5.32 -13.02
C TYR A 34 -1.80 5.51 -12.51
N ASN A 35 -1.60 6.30 -11.47
CA ASN A 35 -0.26 6.62 -10.98
C ASN A 35 -0.29 7.03 -9.50
N ILE A 36 -0.55 6.05 -8.64
CA ILE A 36 -0.49 6.22 -7.20
C ILE A 36 0.98 6.28 -6.78
N ALA A 37 1.34 7.34 -6.07
CA ALA A 37 2.69 7.61 -5.60
C ALA A 37 2.74 7.70 -4.07
N PRO A 38 3.94 7.56 -3.47
CA PRO A 38 4.16 7.82 -2.05
C PRO A 38 3.58 9.16 -1.58
N SER A 39 3.26 9.21 -0.29
CA SER A 39 2.61 10.32 0.41
C SER A 39 1.17 10.60 0.00
N GLN A 40 0.61 9.85 -0.95
CA GLN A 40 -0.81 9.95 -1.31
C GLN A 40 -1.65 9.02 -0.45
N PRO A 41 -2.95 9.34 -0.23
CA PRO A 41 -3.89 8.39 0.35
C PRO A 41 -4.05 7.17 -0.57
N VAL A 42 -4.18 5.98 0.00
CA VAL A 42 -4.39 4.71 -0.73
C VAL A 42 -5.49 3.89 -0.08
N ALA A 43 -6.18 3.06 -0.87
CA ALA A 43 -7.26 2.21 -0.38
C ALA A 43 -6.68 1.08 0.48
N VAL A 44 -7.03 1.09 1.76
CA VAL A 44 -6.53 0.17 2.79
C VAL A 44 -7.69 -0.52 3.47
N VAL A 45 -7.52 -1.81 3.76
CA VAL A 45 -8.41 -2.58 4.62
C VAL A 45 -7.63 -2.92 5.89
N PRO A 46 -7.81 -2.19 7.00
CA PRO A 46 -7.11 -2.45 8.25
C PRO A 46 -7.66 -3.71 8.95
N ASN A 47 -6.84 -4.33 9.79
CA ASN A 47 -7.22 -5.47 10.62
C ASN A 47 -7.98 -5.06 11.90
N ASP A 48 -8.94 -4.14 11.79
CA ASP A 48 -9.72 -3.63 12.93
C ASP A 48 -10.99 -4.44 13.23
N GLY A 49 -11.21 -5.52 12.48
CA GLY A 49 -12.38 -6.39 12.60
C GLY A 49 -13.61 -5.92 11.84
N GLN A 50 -13.57 -4.76 11.18
CA GLN A 50 -14.73 -4.19 10.47
C GLN A 50 -14.77 -4.55 8.98
N ASN A 51 -13.67 -5.07 8.43
CA ASN A 51 -13.53 -5.35 6.98
C ASN A 51 -13.96 -4.15 6.12
N ARG A 52 -13.67 -2.94 6.61
CA ARG A 52 -14.05 -1.69 5.92
C ARG A 52 -12.86 -1.17 5.11
N LEU A 53 -13.15 -0.69 3.90
CA LEU A 53 -12.18 0.08 3.13
C LEU A 53 -12.04 1.49 3.71
N ASP A 54 -10.81 1.91 3.91
CA ASP A 54 -10.42 3.22 4.42
C ASP A 54 -9.25 3.79 3.58
N PHE A 55 -8.84 5.02 3.86
CA PHE A 55 -7.78 5.70 3.12
C PHE A 55 -6.64 6.15 4.03
N PHE A 56 -5.49 5.50 3.90
CA PHE A 56 -4.29 5.85 4.69
C PHE A 56 -3.22 6.47 3.80
N ILE A 57 -2.36 7.32 4.35
CA ILE A 57 -1.21 7.85 3.62
C ILE A 57 -0.19 6.74 3.38
N TRP A 58 0.24 6.55 2.12
CA TRP A 58 1.30 5.60 1.80
C TRP A 58 2.67 6.19 2.13
N GLY A 59 3.24 5.73 3.23
CA GLY A 59 4.43 6.30 3.86
C GLY A 59 4.31 6.17 5.37
N LEU A 60 4.58 4.98 5.90
CA LEU A 60 4.43 4.66 7.31
C LEU A 60 5.30 5.55 8.18
N VAL A 61 4.68 6.22 9.14
CA VAL A 61 5.35 6.97 10.20
C VAL A 61 5.26 6.14 11.48
N PRO A 62 6.38 5.67 12.04
CA PRO A 62 6.35 4.93 13.31
C PRO A 62 5.73 5.77 14.41
N PHE A 63 4.94 5.16 15.30
CA PHE A 63 4.20 5.89 16.35
C PHE A 63 5.08 6.76 17.27
N TRP A 64 6.35 6.39 17.43
CA TRP A 64 7.34 7.09 18.27
C TRP A 64 8.12 8.18 17.51
N SER A 65 7.89 8.33 16.20
CA SER A 65 8.62 9.32 15.39
C SER A 65 8.25 10.73 15.82
N LYS A 66 9.25 11.59 15.99
CA LYS A 66 9.07 13.03 16.22
C LYS A 66 8.93 13.83 14.92
N ASP A 67 9.24 13.19 13.78
CA ASP A 67 9.24 13.82 12.46
C ASP A 67 8.42 12.96 11.48
N PRO A 68 7.25 13.44 11.01
CA PRO A 68 6.42 12.70 10.06
C PRO A 68 7.04 12.62 8.66
N LYS A 69 8.10 13.39 8.36
CA LYS A 69 8.79 13.34 7.07
C LYS A 69 9.62 12.06 6.89
N ARG A 70 9.95 11.37 7.97
CA ARG A 70 10.65 10.07 7.94
C ARG A 70 9.64 8.93 7.71
N ALA A 71 9.10 8.90 6.49
CA ALA A 71 8.06 7.96 6.10
C ALA A 71 8.63 6.75 5.33
N PHE A 72 8.19 5.55 5.68
CA PHE A 72 8.61 4.30 5.03
C PHE A 72 7.53 3.80 4.07
N ILE A 73 7.84 3.73 2.78
CA ILE A 73 6.88 3.25 1.78
C ILE A 73 6.83 1.72 1.68
N ASN A 74 7.93 1.05 2.03
CA ASN A 74 8.10 -0.39 1.91
C ASN A 74 8.74 -0.98 3.19
N ALA A 75 8.33 -2.20 3.54
CA ALA A 75 8.89 -3.00 4.61
C ALA A 75 9.29 -4.39 4.07
N ARG A 76 10.56 -4.78 4.25
CA ARG A 76 11.06 -6.09 3.77
C ARG A 76 10.52 -7.23 4.63
N ALA A 77 9.85 -8.21 4.01
CA ALA A 77 9.28 -9.37 4.68
C ALA A 77 10.31 -10.12 5.53
N GLU A 78 11.56 -10.14 5.09
CA GLU A 78 12.68 -10.81 5.75
C GLU A 78 13.03 -10.19 7.11
N THR A 79 12.69 -8.91 7.34
CA THR A 79 13.12 -8.18 8.56
C THR A 79 11.98 -7.42 9.25
N VAL A 80 10.76 -7.47 8.70
CA VAL A 80 9.61 -6.67 9.17
C VAL A 80 9.24 -6.98 10.63
N ALA A 81 9.45 -8.22 11.08
CA ALA A 81 9.16 -8.64 12.44
C ALA A 81 10.20 -8.14 13.47
N GLU A 82 11.37 -7.69 13.03
CA GLU A 82 12.51 -7.36 13.89
C GLU A 82 12.77 -5.85 13.97
N LYS A 83 12.61 -5.14 12.84
CA LYS A 83 12.95 -3.72 12.73
C LYS A 83 12.10 -2.86 13.67
N PRO A 84 12.71 -1.98 14.50
CA PRO A 84 11.96 -1.13 15.43
C PRO A 84 10.87 -0.25 14.78
N ALA A 85 11.07 0.16 13.52
CA ALA A 85 10.09 0.93 12.76
C ALA A 85 8.82 0.12 12.42
N PHE A 86 8.89 -1.21 12.37
CA PHE A 86 7.84 -2.06 11.81
C PHE A 86 7.32 -3.14 12.77
N LYS A 87 8.14 -3.65 13.69
CA LYS A 87 7.82 -4.83 14.50
C LYS A 87 6.48 -4.74 15.26
N ALA A 88 6.15 -3.56 15.78
CA ALA A 88 4.89 -3.33 16.48
C ALA A 88 3.70 -3.32 15.50
N ALA A 89 3.84 -2.60 14.38
CA ALA A 89 2.82 -2.56 13.33
C ALA A 89 2.61 -3.95 12.71
N PHE A 90 3.67 -4.71 12.44
CA PHE A 90 3.56 -6.07 11.91
C PHE A 90 2.80 -7.02 12.82
N ARG A 91 3.03 -6.92 14.13
CA ARG A 91 2.35 -7.75 15.12
C ARG A 91 0.87 -7.41 15.27
N TYR A 92 0.52 -6.12 15.29
CA TYR A 92 -0.81 -5.67 15.74
C TYR A 92 -1.64 -4.95 14.67
N ARG A 93 -1.01 -4.38 13.65
CA ARG A 93 -1.60 -3.45 12.67
C ARG A 93 -1.25 -3.87 11.25
N ARG A 94 -1.78 -5.02 10.83
CA ARG A 94 -1.68 -5.50 9.45
C ARG A 94 -2.82 -4.92 8.62
N CYS A 95 -2.61 -4.78 7.32
CA CYS A 95 -3.65 -4.37 6.41
C CYS A 95 -3.48 -4.98 5.03
N LEU A 96 -4.52 -4.86 4.22
CA LEU A 96 -4.48 -5.10 2.79
C LEU A 96 -4.50 -3.75 2.08
N ILE A 97 -3.64 -3.54 1.09
CA ILE A 97 -3.62 -2.32 0.26
C ILE A 97 -4.07 -2.71 -1.14
N LEU A 98 -5.22 -2.19 -1.57
CA LEU A 98 -5.84 -2.61 -2.83
C LEU A 98 -5.15 -1.99 -4.04
N ALA A 99 -4.95 -2.80 -5.08
CA ALA A 99 -4.37 -2.39 -6.35
C ALA A 99 -4.92 -3.25 -7.50
N ASP A 100 -4.77 -2.77 -8.74
CA ASP A 100 -5.03 -3.56 -9.95
C ASP A 100 -3.80 -3.66 -10.88
N GLY A 101 -2.69 -3.08 -10.44
CA GLY A 101 -1.40 -3.20 -11.09
C GLY A 101 -0.35 -2.35 -10.41
N PHE A 102 0.91 -2.54 -10.79
CA PHE A 102 2.02 -1.75 -10.29
C PHE A 102 3.11 -1.53 -11.33
N TYR A 103 3.99 -0.57 -11.05
CA TYR A 103 5.10 -0.24 -11.93
C TYR A 103 6.44 -0.62 -11.32
N GLU A 104 7.32 -1.17 -12.16
CA GLU A 104 8.72 -1.37 -11.84
C GLU A 104 9.62 -0.86 -12.96
N TRP A 105 10.84 -0.46 -12.60
CA TRP A 105 11.80 0.11 -13.53
C TRP A 105 12.98 -0.82 -13.71
N LYS A 106 13.03 -1.54 -14.83
CA LYS A 106 14.15 -2.40 -15.20
C LYS A 106 15.37 -1.54 -15.56
N PRO A 107 16.51 -1.68 -14.85
CA PRO A 107 17.73 -1.01 -15.24
C PRO A 107 18.20 -1.47 -16.62
N LEU A 108 18.62 -0.51 -17.46
CA LEU A 108 19.25 -0.76 -18.76
C LEU A 108 20.70 -0.24 -18.73
N ALA A 109 21.46 -0.48 -19.80
CA ALA A 109 22.82 0.03 -19.91
C ALA A 109 22.89 1.57 -19.68
N GLY A 110 23.84 1.97 -18.83
CA GLY A 110 24.03 3.35 -18.38
C GLY A 110 23.05 3.77 -17.28
N ARG A 111 22.50 4.98 -17.38
CA ARG A 111 21.52 5.54 -16.41
C ARG A 111 20.05 5.35 -16.81
N ARG A 112 19.80 4.62 -17.90
CA ARG A 112 18.44 4.43 -18.45
C ARG A 112 17.68 3.36 -17.66
N LYS A 113 16.37 3.53 -17.57
CA LYS A 113 15.45 2.57 -16.96
C LYS A 113 14.20 2.41 -17.83
N GLN A 114 13.75 1.18 -18.05
CA GLN A 114 12.50 0.87 -18.74
C GLN A 114 11.38 0.66 -17.71
N PRO A 115 10.31 1.46 -17.72
CA PRO A 115 9.13 1.15 -16.92
C PRO A 115 8.37 -0.04 -17.49
N TYR A 116 7.93 -0.93 -16.60
CA TYR A 116 6.99 -2.01 -16.88
C TYR A 116 5.75 -1.82 -16.01
N TYR A 117 4.60 -2.17 -16.57
CA TYR A 117 3.34 -2.27 -15.85
C TYR A 117 3.06 -3.76 -15.60
N ILE A 118 2.85 -4.13 -14.35
CA ILE A 118 2.66 -5.50 -13.89
C ILE A 118 1.26 -5.61 -13.30
N HIS A 119 0.48 -6.57 -13.79
CA HIS A 119 -0.89 -6.82 -13.36
C HIS A 119 -1.26 -8.28 -13.61
N HIS A 120 -2.41 -8.72 -13.07
CA HIS A 120 -2.94 -10.04 -13.37
C HIS A 120 -3.40 -10.13 -14.83
N LYS A 121 -3.19 -11.29 -15.47
CA LYS A 121 -3.53 -11.52 -16.89
C LYS A 121 -5.02 -11.28 -17.20
N ASP A 122 -5.89 -11.56 -16.24
CA ASP A 122 -7.34 -11.38 -16.34
C ASP A 122 -7.82 -9.97 -15.97
N GLY A 123 -6.91 -9.07 -15.57
CA GLY A 123 -7.23 -7.72 -15.13
C GLY A 123 -7.92 -7.67 -13.75
N SER A 124 -7.95 -8.77 -13.00
CA SER A 124 -8.50 -8.79 -11.65
C SER A 124 -7.66 -7.92 -10.69
N PRO A 125 -8.30 -7.27 -9.71
CA PRO A 125 -7.56 -6.59 -8.67
C PRO A 125 -6.90 -7.61 -7.73
N PHE A 126 -5.92 -7.13 -6.98
CA PHE A 126 -5.28 -7.86 -5.90
C PHE A 126 -5.05 -6.92 -4.71
N ALA A 127 -4.49 -7.47 -3.65
CA ALA A 127 -4.09 -6.69 -2.50
C ALA A 127 -2.63 -6.97 -2.15
N PHE A 128 -1.87 -5.91 -1.90
CA PHE A 128 -0.59 -6.03 -1.24
C PHE A 128 -0.78 -6.33 0.25
N ALA A 129 0.06 -7.20 0.80
CA ALA A 129 0.23 -7.28 2.24
C ALA A 129 0.84 -5.95 2.73
N GLY A 130 0.24 -5.36 3.75
CA GLY A 130 0.67 -4.09 4.32
C GLY A 130 0.72 -4.10 5.84
N ILE A 131 1.38 -3.09 6.37
CA ILE A 131 1.34 -2.71 7.78
C ILE A 131 0.92 -1.25 7.89
N TRP A 132 0.27 -0.89 8.99
CA TRP A 132 -0.19 0.47 9.21
C TRP A 132 0.13 0.99 10.61
N GLU A 133 0.11 2.30 10.75
CA GLU A 133 0.30 3.01 12.01
C GLU A 133 -0.70 4.15 12.15
N ARG A 134 -1.04 4.42 13.42
CA ARG A 134 -1.63 5.68 13.83
C ARG A 134 -0.52 6.52 14.46
N TRP A 135 -0.23 7.65 13.86
CA TRP A 135 0.74 8.61 14.37
C TRP A 135 0.01 9.85 14.86
N SER A 136 0.28 10.26 16.10
CA SER A 136 -0.29 11.47 16.70
C SER A 136 0.75 12.58 16.66
N SER A 137 0.39 13.70 16.05
CA SER A 137 1.20 14.91 16.01
C SER A 137 1.19 15.62 17.37
N PRO A 138 2.24 16.40 17.71
CA PRO A 138 2.24 17.24 18.91
C PRO A 138 1.08 18.25 19.00
N ASP A 139 0.50 18.63 17.87
CA ASP A 139 -0.68 19.52 17.81
C ASP A 139 -2.03 18.80 18.02
N GLY A 140 -1.99 17.49 18.28
CA GLY A 140 -3.18 16.66 18.51
C GLY A 140 -3.82 16.09 17.26
N SER A 141 -3.32 16.43 16.05
CA SER A 141 -3.80 15.79 14.82
C SER A 141 -3.33 14.33 14.72
N GLU A 142 -4.13 13.48 14.08
CA GLU A 142 -3.79 12.08 13.85
C GLU A 142 -3.61 11.79 12.37
N LEU A 143 -2.64 10.93 12.06
CA LEU A 143 -2.36 10.44 10.73
C LEU A 143 -2.39 8.92 10.70
N LEU A 144 -3.21 8.36 9.81
CA LEU A 144 -3.17 6.95 9.47
C LEU A 144 -2.20 6.77 8.30
N THR A 145 -1.17 5.96 8.51
CA THR A 145 -0.10 5.74 7.55
C THR A 145 0.14 4.26 7.31
N CYS A 146 0.63 3.88 6.12
CA CYS A 146 0.88 2.49 5.79
C CYS A 146 2.16 2.28 4.96
N ALA A 147 2.67 1.05 4.99
CA ALA A 147 3.76 0.59 4.14
C ALA A 147 3.40 -0.75 3.49
N ILE A 148 3.85 -0.95 2.26
CA ILE A 148 3.71 -2.22 1.54
C ILE A 148 4.80 -3.19 2.01
N ILE A 149 4.45 -4.44 2.26
CA ILE A 149 5.43 -5.49 2.49
C ILE A 149 5.99 -5.97 1.16
N THR A 150 7.32 -5.97 1.03
CA THR A 150 8.03 -6.47 -0.15
C THR A 150 8.71 -7.80 0.16
N THR A 151 8.84 -8.65 -0.85
CA THR A 151 9.55 -9.93 -0.77
C THR A 151 10.52 -10.07 -1.96
N ALA A 152 11.29 -11.16 -2.00
CA ALA A 152 12.09 -11.54 -3.14
C ALA A 152 11.23 -11.67 -4.42
N PRO A 153 11.71 -11.18 -5.58
CA PRO A 153 10.99 -11.33 -6.84
C PRO A 153 10.89 -12.80 -7.23
N ASN A 154 9.78 -13.16 -7.88
CA ASN A 154 9.68 -14.45 -8.59
C ASN A 154 10.46 -14.41 -9.91
N ASP A 155 10.51 -15.55 -10.61
CA ASP A 155 11.29 -15.71 -11.84
C ASP A 155 10.95 -14.67 -12.92
N LEU A 156 9.66 -14.33 -13.08
CA LEU A 156 9.22 -13.31 -14.04
C LEU A 156 9.78 -11.93 -13.70
N MET A 157 9.76 -11.57 -12.42
CA MET A 157 10.20 -10.25 -11.94
C MET A 157 11.72 -10.14 -11.79
N ALA A 158 12.43 -11.27 -11.72
CA ALA A 158 13.89 -11.32 -11.65
C ALA A 158 14.57 -11.23 -13.03
N ALA A 159 13.83 -11.49 -14.11
CA ALA A 159 14.33 -11.57 -15.49
C ALA A 159 14.59 -10.22 -16.18
#